data_AF-A0A944Z4P6-F1
#
_entry.id   AF-A0A944Z4P6-F1
#
_cell.length_a   1.000
_cell.length_b   1.000
_cell.length_c   1.000
_cell.angle_alpha   90.00
_cell.angle_beta   90.00
_cell.angle_gamma   90.00
#
_symmetry.space_group_name_H-M   'P 1'
#
loop_
_entity.id
_entity.type
_entity.pdbx_description
1 polymer ?
#
loop_
_entity_poly.entity_id
_entity_poly.type
_entity_poly.pdbx_seq_one_letter_code
_entity_poly.pdbx_strand_id
1 'polypeptide(L)'
;MKKLIMYISVWSLIFPAMALADDHNGENELPVPAIVIEEEIEEPEDPAWTYKFLIPTSVAIATLVILGNVVQYFRQVTRKRYKVKE
;
A
#
# COMPACT_ATOMS: atom_id res chain seq x y z
N MET A 1 70.08 30.93 15.63
CA MET A 1 69.56 29.83 14.79
C MET A 1 68.60 28.88 15.52
N LYS A 2 68.86 28.47 16.77
CA LYS A 2 67.94 27.60 17.57
C LYS A 2 66.50 28.13 17.68
N LYS A 3 66.31 29.44 17.88
CA LYS A 3 64.97 30.06 17.99
C LYS A 3 64.18 29.93 16.68
N LEU A 4 64.81 30.11 15.53
CA LEU A 4 64.17 30.00 14.21
C LEU A 4 63.71 28.57 13.93
N ILE A 5 64.55 27.57 14.24
CA ILE A 5 64.23 26.14 14.11
C ILE A 5 63.04 25.75 15.01
N MET A 6 62.96 26.31 16.21
CA MET A 6 61.84 26.10 17.14
C MET A 6 60.53 26.67 16.59
N TYR A 7 60.56 27.85 15.97
CA TYR A 7 59.35 28.41 15.34
C TYR A 7 58.89 27.58 14.14
N ILE A 8 59.83 27.09 13.32
CA ILE A 8 59.51 26.26 12.15
C ILE A 8 58.94 24.89 12.59
N SER A 9 59.49 24.28 13.64
CA SER A 9 58.96 23.01 14.17
C SER A 9 57.56 23.16 14.75
N VAL A 10 57.28 24.29 15.42
CA VAL A 10 55.94 24.58 15.94
C VAL A 10 54.96 24.80 14.78
N TRP A 11 55.36 25.54 13.75
CA TRP A 11 54.51 25.79 12.58
C TRP A 11 54.20 24.52 11.77
N SER A 12 55.20 23.63 11.64
CA SER A 12 55.04 22.36 10.92
C SER A 12 54.11 21.37 11.62
N LEU A 13 53.91 21.51 12.94
CA LEU A 13 52.98 20.68 13.72
C LEU A 13 51.54 21.23 13.71
N ILE A 14 51.36 22.53 13.52
CA ILE A 14 50.04 23.17 13.52
C ILE A 14 49.35 23.05 12.15
N PHE A 15 50.12 23.03 11.06
CA PHE A 15 49.58 22.92 9.69
C PHE A 15 48.73 21.67 9.43
N PRO A 16 49.17 20.44 9.81
CA PRO A 16 48.36 19.23 9.64
C PRO A 16 47.12 19.22 10.54
N ALA A 17 47.20 19.85 11.73
CA ALA A 17 46.10 19.92 12.67
C ALA A 17 44.94 20.77 12.13
N MET A 18 45.23 21.83 11.36
CA MET A 18 44.17 22.61 10.69
C MET A 18 43.59 21.90 9.46
N ALA A 19 44.34 21.02 8.80
CA ALA A 19 43.84 20.24 7.67
C ALA A 19 42.93 19.06 8.10
N LEU A 20 43.05 18.61 9.35
CA LEU A 20 42.16 17.62 9.98
C LEU A 20 40.99 18.26 10.75
N ALA A 21 41.01 19.58 10.94
CA ALA A 21 39.84 20.33 11.36
C ALA A 21 38.92 20.51 10.13
N ASP A 22 38.38 19.39 9.64
CA ASP A 22 37.19 19.41 8.80
C ASP A 22 36.07 20.00 9.66
N ASP A 23 35.68 21.22 9.34
CA ASP A 23 34.58 21.96 9.94
C ASP A 23 33.27 21.30 9.49
N HIS A 24 33.04 20.07 9.93
CA HIS A 24 31.71 19.49 10.01
C HIS A 24 30.96 20.17 11.16
N ASN A 25 30.78 21.49 11.05
CA ASN A 25 29.92 22.34 11.88
C ASN A 25 28.42 22.03 11.65
N GLY A 26 28.10 20.77 11.40
CA GLY A 26 26.77 20.21 11.32
C GLY A 26 26.53 19.18 12.43
N GLU A 27 27.41 19.08 13.44
CA GLU A 27 27.32 18.08 14.51
C GLU A 27 26.15 18.29 15.50
N ASN A 28 25.27 19.26 15.24
CA ASN A 28 23.94 19.37 15.86
C ASN A 28 22.78 19.51 14.86
N GLU A 29 23.05 19.46 13.55
CA GLU A 29 22.02 19.49 12.52
C GLU A 29 21.69 18.05 12.14
N LEU A 30 20.69 17.49 12.83
CA LEU A 30 20.09 16.25 12.38
C LEU A 30 19.70 16.40 10.90
N PRO A 31 20.07 15.45 10.02
CA PRO A 31 19.73 15.57 8.61
C PRO A 31 18.21 15.70 8.50
N VAL A 32 17.76 16.78 7.86
CA VAL A 32 16.33 16.96 7.60
C VAL A 32 15.89 15.83 6.68
N PRO A 33 14.87 15.03 7.06
CA PRO A 33 14.42 13.93 6.23
C PRO A 33 13.94 14.48 4.88
N ALA A 34 14.41 13.87 3.80
CA ALA A 34 14.03 14.30 2.45
C ALA A 34 12.52 14.18 2.18
N ILE A 35 11.85 13.28 2.89
CA ILE A 35 10.40 13.05 2.86
C ILE A 35 9.92 12.89 4.30
N VAL A 36 9.05 13.80 4.73
CA VAL A 36 8.28 13.65 5.97
C VAL A 36 7.08 12.76 5.65
N ILE A 37 7.00 11.59 6.26
CA ILE A 37 5.83 10.70 6.14
C ILE A 37 4.79 11.25 7.11
N GLU A 38 3.85 12.03 6.58
CA GLU A 38 2.65 12.38 7.33
C GLU A 38 1.84 11.10 7.56
N GLU A 39 1.24 10.93 8.74
CA GLU A 39 0.25 9.86 8.94
C GLU A 39 -0.82 10.05 7.88
N GLU A 40 -0.85 9.14 6.91
CA GLU A 40 -1.89 9.08 5.90
C GLU A 40 -3.20 8.90 6.65
N ILE A 41 -4.03 9.94 6.64
CA ILE A 41 -5.40 9.87 7.15
C ILE A 41 -6.02 8.68 6.42
N GLU A 42 -6.40 7.62 7.16
CA GLU A 42 -7.11 6.49 6.59
C GLU A 42 -8.37 7.04 5.91
N GLU A 43 -8.29 7.25 4.58
CA GLU A 43 -9.47 7.60 3.81
C GLU A 43 -10.45 6.44 3.98
N PRO A 44 -11.72 6.73 4.31
CA PRO A 44 -12.70 5.68 4.44
C PRO A 44 -12.75 4.90 3.12
N GLU A 45 -12.38 3.62 3.16
CA GLU A 45 -12.44 2.77 1.97
C GLU A 45 -13.84 2.88 1.35
N ASP A 46 -13.88 3.22 0.05
CA ASP A 46 -15.13 3.28 -0.68
C ASP A 46 -15.89 1.95 -0.52
N PRO A 47 -17.22 2.00 -0.28
CA PRO A 47 -17.99 0.79 -0.01
C PRO A 47 -17.84 -0.17 -1.19
N ALA A 48 -17.21 -1.32 -0.95
CA ALA A 48 -16.92 -2.31 -1.97
C ALA A 48 -18.21 -2.75 -2.70
N TRP A 49 -18.40 -2.22 -3.91
CA TRP A 49 -19.62 -2.35 -4.72
C TRP A 49 -20.02 -3.81 -4.98
N THR A 50 -19.03 -4.71 -5.01
CA THR A 50 -19.19 -6.16 -5.16
C THR A 50 -20.11 -6.73 -4.08
N TYR A 51 -19.88 -6.39 -2.82
CA TYR A 51 -20.69 -6.91 -1.72
C TYR A 51 -22.08 -6.27 -1.70
N LYS A 52 -22.16 -5.00 -2.09
CA LYS A 52 -23.41 -4.25 -2.08
C LYS A 52 -24.37 -4.65 -3.22
N PHE A 53 -23.83 -4.96 -4.40
CA PHE A 53 -24.63 -5.16 -5.61
C PHE A 53 -24.40 -6.51 -6.28
N LEU A 54 -23.15 -6.92 -6.49
CA LEU A 54 -22.84 -8.12 -7.25
C LEU A 54 -23.35 -9.39 -6.55
N ILE A 55 -23.05 -9.54 -5.25
CA ILE A 55 -23.45 -10.72 -4.48
C ILE A 55 -24.99 -10.85 -4.43
N PRO A 56 -25.75 -9.84 -3.97
CA PRO A 56 -27.22 -9.98 -3.90
C PRO A 56 -27.86 -10.23 -5.26
N THR A 57 -27.36 -9.57 -6.32
CA THR A 57 -27.92 -9.73 -7.67
C THR A 57 -27.65 -11.13 -8.23
N SER A 58 -26.43 -11.66 -8.04
CA SER A 58 -26.10 -13.03 -8.46
C SER A 58 -26.94 -14.09 -7.75
N VAL A 59 -27.17 -13.91 -6.44
CA VAL A 59 -28.00 -14.83 -5.64
C VAL A 59 -29.46 -14.76 -6.08
N ALA A 60 -29.98 -13.57 -6.34
CA ALA A 60 -31.33 -13.39 -6.88
C ALA A 60 -31.50 -14.08 -8.25
N ILE A 61 -30.54 -13.94 -9.16
CA ILE A 61 -30.60 -14.61 -10.47
C ILE A 61 -30.52 -16.14 -10.30
N ALA A 62 -29.60 -16.64 -9.48
CA ALA A 62 -29.45 -18.08 -9.25
C ALA A 62 -30.74 -18.71 -8.69
N THR A 63 -31.38 -18.05 -7.72
CA THR A 63 -32.65 -18.54 -7.13
C THR A 63 -33.78 -18.54 -8.14
N LEU A 64 -33.91 -17.50 -8.98
CA LEU A 64 -34.91 -17.46 -10.06
C LEU A 64 -34.70 -18.57 -11.09
N VAL A 65 -33.45 -18.88 -11.46
CA VAL A 65 -33.13 -19.96 -12.41
C VAL A 65 -33.51 -21.32 -11.83
N ILE A 66 -33.22 -21.57 -10.55
CA ILE A 66 -33.59 -22.82 -9.87
C ILE A 66 -35.11 -22.94 -9.82
N LEU A 67 -35.82 -21.89 -9.40
CA LEU A 67 -37.28 -21.89 -9.31
C LEU A 67 -37.92 -22.11 -10.69
N GLY A 68 -37.41 -21.45 -11.72
CA GLY A 68 -37.85 -21.62 -13.10
C GLY A 68 -37.69 -23.06 -13.59
N ASN A 69 -36.55 -23.70 -13.31
CA ASN A 69 -36.32 -25.10 -13.64
C ASN A 69 -37.29 -26.03 -12.91
N VAL A 70 -37.51 -25.81 -11.61
CA VAL A 70 -38.47 -26.60 -10.82
C VAL A 70 -39.87 -26.51 -11.42
N VAL A 71 -40.35 -25.30 -11.72
CA VAL A 71 -41.68 -25.09 -12.34
C VAL A 71 -41.76 -25.74 -13.72
N GLN A 72 -40.73 -25.59 -14.57
CA GLN A 72 -40.67 -26.24 -15.88
C GLN A 72 -40.74 -27.76 -15.77
N TYR A 73 -39.98 -28.34 -14.85
CA TYR A 73 -40.01 -29.78 -14.59
C TYR A 73 -41.41 -30.24 -14.19
N PHE A 74 -42.05 -29.56 -13.23
CA PHE A 74 -43.42 -29.89 -12.82
C PHE A 74 -44.40 -29.83 -13.99
N ARG A 75 -44.37 -28.76 -14.80
CA ARG A 75 -45.22 -28.62 -15.99
C ARG A 75 -44.97 -29.74 -17.00
N GLN A 76 -43.72 -30.15 -17.19
CA GLN A 76 -43.38 -31.23 -18.10
C GLN A 76 -43.92 -32.58 -17.59
N VAL A 77 -43.79 -32.85 -16.28
CA VAL A 77 -44.28 -34.09 -15.66
C VAL A 77 -45.80 -34.17 -15.75
N THR A 78 -46.52 -33.13 -15.36
CA THR A 78 -48.00 -33.13 -15.43
C THR A 78 -48.48 -33.27 -16.88
N ARG A 79 -47.89 -32.54 -17.82
CA ARG A 79 -48.25 -32.66 -19.25
C ARG A 79 -48.00 -34.07 -19.79
N LYS A 80 -46.93 -34.76 -19.36
CA LYS A 80 -46.64 -36.14 -19.79
C LYS A 80 -47.62 -37.16 -19.18
N ARG A 81 -48.13 -36.92 -17.97
CA ARG A 81 -49.04 -37.85 -17.27
C ARG A 81 -50.49 -37.74 -17.73
N TYR A 82 -50.96 -36.56 -18.12
CA TYR A 82 -52.36 -36.30 -18.47
C TYR A 82 -52.62 -36.13 -19.97
N LYS A 83 -51.70 -36.54 -20.83
CA LYS A 83 -51.97 -36.59 -22.27
C LYS A 83 -53.04 -37.65 -22.53
N VAL A 84 -54.28 -37.21 -22.81
CA VAL A 84 -55.29 -38.04 -23.44
C VAL A 84 -54.70 -38.48 -24.78
N LYS A 85 -54.53 -39.80 -24.96
CA LYS A 85 -54.17 -40.36 -26.25
C LYS A 85 -55.46 -40.41 -27.06
N GLU A 86 -55.55 -39.58 -28.08
CA GLU A 86 -56.48 -39.77 -29.21
C GLU A 86 -55.96 -40.89 -30.12
#